data_AF-A0A2V9Z640-F1
#
_entry.id   AF-A0A2V9Z640-F1
#
_cell.length_a   1.000
_cell.length_b   1.000
_cell.length_c   1.000
_cell.angle_alpha   90.00
_cell.angle_beta   90.00
_cell.angle_gamma   90.00
#
_symmetry.space_group_name_H-M   'P 1'
#
loop_
_entity.id
_entity.type
_entity.pdbx_description
1 polymer ?
#
loop_
_entity_poly.entity_id
_entity_poly.type
_entity_poly.pdbx_seq_one_letter_code
_entity_poly.pdbx_strand_id
1 'polypeptide(L)'
;MERSILRKEKVNLEVTDPKALSSPKLFPQFLERGNYPTRPRFGIAPKLQGIGSDCGTQYCVTKPPFSGGFVTENHMESITRSLSTQESKVVLALTERGRREATRAEILDLLGGSTKAADHVIESLRRKGWLERATWGEYLLIPPEQGPEALGDSNLLALSSRIADPYYIGFSTAAAHYGLTTQHRKVIFVVTPVRLREREVGESRVRIVNLAESKFFGFGPVDVLGYKVVISDREKTAIDCIDRPALAGGVGEAATILATASRRFDWTRAADYLERINSGALARRFGWLVDHVKADIPPAVRDRVVRLAANSRKTWLGTDPARAHEVDGAIGYDKTWRLFVNVPREELHGSAGLGRRKVIRKQG
;
A
#
# COMPACT_ATOMS: atom_id res chain seq x y z
N MET A 1 -62.94 12.15 50.13
CA MET A 1 -62.94 10.89 50.91
C MET A 1 -62.45 9.83 49.95
N GLU A 2 -61.36 9.10 50.10
CA GLU A 2 -60.48 8.73 51.22
C GLU A 2 -59.07 8.44 50.69
N ARG A 3 -58.10 8.41 51.60
CA ARG A 3 -56.68 8.09 51.38
C ARG A 3 -56.45 6.57 51.33
N SER A 4 -55.50 6.10 50.52
CA SER A 4 -54.53 5.03 50.87
C SER A 4 -53.42 4.97 49.80
N ILE A 5 -52.20 5.41 50.12
CA ILE A 5 -51.02 4.61 50.54
C ILE A 5 -50.52 3.66 49.45
N LEU A 6 -49.41 4.04 48.79
CA LEU A 6 -48.45 3.10 48.19
C LEU A 6 -47.02 3.60 48.46
N ARG A 7 -46.19 2.67 48.92
CA ARG A 7 -44.85 2.80 49.49
C ARG A 7 -43.83 3.39 48.51
N LYS A 8 -42.93 4.24 49.03
CA LYS A 8 -41.67 4.62 48.38
C LYS A 8 -40.59 3.62 48.78
N GLU A 9 -40.06 2.86 47.83
CA GLU A 9 -38.74 2.25 47.93
C GLU A 9 -37.75 3.10 47.13
N LYS A 10 -36.75 3.63 47.83
CA LYS A 10 -35.55 4.23 47.24
C LYS A 10 -34.53 3.12 47.06
N VAL A 11 -34.07 2.90 45.83
CA VAL A 11 -32.82 2.18 45.57
C VAL A 11 -31.90 3.13 44.82
N ASN A 12 -30.73 3.34 45.42
CA ASN A 12 -29.67 4.24 44.95
C ASN A 12 -29.07 3.72 43.63
N LEU A 13 -28.91 4.63 42.67
CA LEU A 13 -28.09 4.45 41.47
C LEU A 13 -26.65 4.84 41.80
N GLU A 14 -25.79 3.86 42.07
CA GLU A 14 -24.34 4.04 41.99
C GLU A 14 -23.87 3.81 40.55
N VAL A 15 -23.12 4.78 40.05
CA VAL A 15 -22.51 4.82 38.73
C VAL A 15 -21.13 4.16 38.84
N THR A 16 -20.94 3.00 38.19
CA THR A 16 -19.63 2.35 38.04
C THR A 16 -19.27 2.15 36.57
N ASP A 17 -18.32 2.99 36.14
CA ASP A 17 -17.20 2.80 35.19
C ASP A 17 -17.25 1.67 34.12
N PRO A 18 -17.18 1.97 32.80
CA PRO A 18 -17.12 0.97 31.74
C PRO A 18 -15.65 0.64 31.37
N LYS A 19 -15.04 -0.31 32.08
CA LYS A 19 -13.81 -0.99 31.64
C LYS A 19 -13.86 -2.48 31.98
N ALA A 20 -14.43 -3.29 31.09
CA ALA A 20 -14.07 -4.70 30.92
C ALA A 20 -14.96 -5.34 29.84
N LEU A 21 -14.50 -5.41 28.60
CA LEU A 21 -14.97 -6.38 27.60
C LEU A 21 -13.96 -6.42 26.44
N SER A 22 -12.83 -7.09 26.68
CA SER A 22 -11.93 -7.53 25.61
C SER A 22 -11.43 -8.95 25.90
N SER A 23 -12.16 -9.94 25.37
CA SER A 23 -11.65 -11.26 25.01
C SER A 23 -12.70 -11.95 24.14
N PRO A 24 -12.30 -12.42 22.95
CA PRO A 24 -12.47 -13.85 22.70
C PRO A 24 -11.12 -14.53 22.46
N LYS A 25 -10.89 -15.61 23.20
CA LYS A 25 -9.85 -16.60 22.93
C LYS A 25 -10.29 -17.52 21.78
N LEU A 26 -9.27 -18.18 21.19
CA LEU A 26 -9.27 -19.40 20.37
C LEU A 26 -9.44 -19.23 18.84
N PHE A 27 -8.30 -19.21 18.14
CA PHE A 27 -8.17 -19.86 16.83
C PHE A 27 -7.55 -21.25 17.03
N PRO A 28 -8.15 -22.34 16.54
CA PRO A 28 -7.54 -23.66 16.57
C PRO A 28 -6.46 -23.79 15.49
N GLN A 29 -5.32 -24.38 15.89
CA GLN A 29 -4.31 -24.91 14.98
C GLN A 29 -4.90 -26.08 14.20
N PHE A 30 -5.02 -25.95 12.88
CA PHE A 30 -5.14 -27.10 11.98
C PHE A 30 -3.99 -27.05 10.98
N LEU A 31 -2.94 -27.81 11.31
CA LEU A 31 -1.91 -28.26 10.41
C LEU A 31 -2.47 -29.48 9.66
N GLU A 32 -2.91 -29.32 8.42
CA GLU A 32 -3.02 -30.44 7.50
C GLU A 32 -2.30 -30.17 6.19
N ARG A 33 -1.53 -31.18 5.79
CA ARG A 33 -0.62 -31.23 4.65
C ARG A 33 -1.43 -31.26 3.36
N GLY A 34 -1.30 -30.23 2.53
CA GLY A 34 -1.78 -30.22 1.15
C GLY A 34 -0.60 -30.24 0.17
N ASN A 35 -0.35 -31.39 -0.44
CA ASN A 35 0.62 -31.58 -1.52
C ASN A 35 0.34 -30.65 -2.71
N TYR A 36 1.29 -29.78 -3.06
CA TYR A 36 1.30 -29.10 -4.36
C TYR A 36 2.11 -29.93 -5.37
N PRO A 37 1.56 -30.24 -6.56
CA PRO A 37 2.30 -30.98 -7.58
C PRO A 37 3.41 -30.13 -8.19
N THR A 38 4.65 -30.60 -8.06
CA THR A 38 5.83 -30.08 -8.79
C THR A 38 5.65 -30.32 -10.28
N ARG A 39 5.75 -29.26 -11.11
CA ARG A 39 5.80 -29.37 -12.57
C ARG A 39 7.25 -29.37 -13.11
N PRO A 40 7.49 -29.97 -14.29
CA PRO A 40 8.80 -30.45 -14.71
C PRO A 40 9.72 -29.35 -15.25
N ARG A 41 11.02 -29.55 -15.04
CA ARG A 41 12.11 -28.81 -15.68
C ARG A 41 12.12 -29.12 -17.19
N PHE A 42 11.96 -28.10 -18.04
CA PHE A 42 12.29 -28.22 -19.46
C PHE A 42 13.73 -27.77 -19.70
N GLY A 43 14.46 -28.66 -20.38
CA GLY A 43 15.89 -28.57 -20.65
C GLY A 43 16.25 -27.56 -21.73
N ILE A 44 17.51 -27.16 -21.64
CA ILE A 44 18.25 -26.31 -22.57
C ILE A 44 18.61 -27.14 -23.81
N ALA A 45 18.45 -26.57 -25.00
CA ALA A 45 19.05 -27.09 -26.23
C ALA A 45 19.57 -25.92 -27.12
N PRO A 46 20.60 -26.16 -27.96
CA PRO A 46 21.70 -25.21 -28.17
C PRO A 46 21.68 -24.43 -29.50
N LYS A 47 22.60 -23.47 -29.58
CA LYS A 47 22.98 -22.62 -30.73
C LYS A 47 23.36 -23.44 -31.97
N LEU A 48 22.95 -22.95 -33.15
CA LEU A 48 23.55 -23.26 -34.45
C LEU A 48 23.90 -21.95 -35.18
N GLN A 49 25.13 -21.88 -35.69
CA GLN A 49 25.65 -20.88 -36.61
C GLN A 49 25.51 -21.38 -38.05
N GLY A 50 25.34 -20.46 -39.01
CA GLY A 50 25.99 -20.55 -40.31
C GLY A 50 25.14 -20.34 -41.57
N ILE A 51 25.62 -19.39 -42.41
CA ILE A 51 25.59 -19.37 -43.89
C ILE A 51 24.21 -19.08 -44.52
N GLY A 52 23.96 -18.25 -45.53
CA GLY A 52 24.75 -17.44 -46.45
C GLY A 52 23.89 -17.13 -47.69
N SER A 53 24.17 -15.99 -48.34
CA SER A 53 23.95 -15.60 -49.75
C SER A 53 22.56 -15.39 -50.39
N ASP A 54 22.47 -14.20 -51.02
CA ASP A 54 21.86 -13.81 -52.32
C ASP A 54 20.46 -14.29 -52.73
N CYS A 55 19.57 -13.31 -52.94
CA CYS A 55 18.83 -13.18 -54.20
C CYS A 55 18.24 -11.77 -54.35
N GLY A 56 18.55 -11.12 -55.47
CA GLY A 56 18.12 -9.77 -55.80
C GLY A 56 16.62 -9.63 -56.09
N THR A 57 16.11 -8.41 -55.96
CA THR A 57 14.76 -8.08 -56.42
C THR A 57 14.73 -6.67 -57.01
N GLN A 58 14.40 -6.66 -58.29
CA GLN A 58 13.83 -5.61 -59.14
C GLN A 58 13.56 -4.22 -58.57
N TYR A 59 14.06 -3.23 -59.31
CA TYR A 59 13.56 -1.86 -59.40
C TYR A 59 12.05 -1.82 -59.65
N CYS A 60 11.33 -0.98 -58.88
CA CYS A 60 10.28 -0.08 -59.37
C CYS A 60 10.09 1.07 -58.37
N VAL A 61 10.59 2.24 -58.74
CA VAL A 61 10.24 3.53 -58.14
C VAL A 61 8.86 3.92 -58.66
N THR A 62 7.92 4.30 -57.79
CA THR A 62 7.10 5.53 -57.92
C THR A 62 6.01 5.64 -56.84
N LYS A 63 5.86 6.87 -56.36
CA LYS A 63 4.79 7.51 -55.56
C LYS A 63 5.00 7.60 -54.03
N PRO A 64 4.84 8.81 -53.45
CA PRO A 64 5.14 9.09 -52.05
C PRO A 64 3.94 8.74 -51.16
N PRO A 65 4.14 8.26 -49.91
CA PRO A 65 3.04 8.23 -48.96
C PRO A 65 3.03 9.51 -48.11
N PHE A 66 1.93 10.23 -48.30
CA PHE A 66 1.13 10.88 -47.26
C PHE A 66 1.74 11.99 -46.38
N SER A 67 1.26 13.20 -46.68
CA SER A 67 1.07 14.33 -45.78
C SER A 67 0.44 13.95 -44.45
N GLY A 68 0.88 14.61 -43.38
CA GLY A 68 0.57 14.30 -42.00
C GLY A 68 -0.91 14.18 -41.65
N GLY A 69 -1.21 13.12 -40.91
CA GLY A 69 -2.33 13.04 -39.99
C GLY A 69 -1.76 13.05 -38.58
N PHE A 70 -2.20 14.01 -37.78
CA PHE A 70 -1.98 14.02 -36.33
C PHE A 70 -2.47 12.68 -35.76
N VAL A 71 -1.67 12.10 -34.85
CA VAL A 71 -2.08 10.93 -34.05
C VAL A 71 -3.33 11.35 -33.29
N THR A 72 -4.48 10.84 -33.70
CA THR A 72 -5.74 11.00 -32.98
C THR A 72 -5.58 10.41 -31.60
N GLU A 73 -5.96 11.20 -30.60
CA GLU A 73 -6.10 10.81 -29.20
C GLU A 73 -6.71 9.41 -29.08
N ASN A 74 -6.13 8.57 -28.21
CA ASN A 74 -6.78 7.35 -27.76
C ASN A 74 -8.10 7.75 -27.07
N HIS A 75 -9.19 7.78 -27.84
CA HIS A 75 -10.53 7.78 -27.28
C HIS A 75 -10.68 6.52 -26.44
N MET A 76 -10.62 6.68 -25.12
CA MET A 76 -11.00 5.65 -24.17
C MET A 76 -12.52 5.48 -24.29
N GLU A 77 -12.97 4.56 -25.15
CA GLU A 77 -14.39 4.20 -25.22
C GLU A 77 -14.82 3.64 -23.86
N SER A 78 -15.56 4.43 -23.09
CA SER A 78 -16.13 4.03 -21.81
C SER A 78 -17.22 2.97 -22.07
N ILE A 79 -16.91 1.70 -21.81
CA ILE A 79 -17.91 0.62 -21.92
C ILE A 79 -19.00 0.87 -20.87
N THR A 80 -20.22 1.12 -21.34
CA THR A 80 -21.38 1.21 -20.47
C THR A 80 -21.73 -0.18 -19.93
N ARG A 81 -21.77 -0.29 -18.61
CA ARG A 81 -22.13 -1.49 -17.86
C ARG A 81 -23.56 -1.89 -18.14
N SER A 82 -23.76 -3.16 -18.50
CA SER A 82 -25.07 -3.78 -18.66
C SER A 82 -25.12 -5.12 -17.91
N LEU A 83 -26.32 -5.62 -17.62
CA LEU A 83 -26.52 -6.91 -16.95
C LEU A 83 -27.58 -7.74 -17.70
N SER A 84 -27.26 -9.00 -17.99
CA SER A 84 -28.24 -10.02 -18.36
C SER A 84 -29.00 -10.52 -17.12
N THR A 85 -30.02 -11.36 -17.30
CA THR A 85 -30.80 -11.92 -16.18
C THR A 85 -29.92 -12.68 -15.18
N GLN A 86 -29.00 -13.50 -15.65
CA GLN A 86 -28.10 -14.29 -14.78
C GLN A 86 -27.05 -13.41 -14.10
N GLU A 87 -26.51 -12.43 -14.84
CA GLU A 87 -25.56 -11.46 -14.30
C GLU A 87 -26.20 -10.58 -13.22
N SER A 88 -27.43 -10.10 -13.48
CA SER A 88 -28.24 -9.34 -12.54
C SER A 88 -28.52 -10.13 -11.26
N LYS A 89 -28.87 -11.42 -11.38
CA LYS A 89 -29.05 -12.30 -10.22
C LYS A 89 -27.82 -12.31 -9.31
N VAL A 90 -26.62 -12.42 -9.87
CA VAL A 90 -25.37 -12.43 -9.10
C VAL A 90 -25.11 -11.07 -8.45
N VAL A 91 -25.15 -9.98 -9.23
CA VAL A 91 -24.85 -8.63 -8.74
C VAL A 91 -25.84 -8.19 -7.66
N LEU A 92 -27.14 -8.38 -7.89
CA LEU A 92 -28.18 -8.00 -6.93
C LEU A 92 -28.12 -8.85 -5.66
N ALA A 93 -27.93 -10.16 -5.77
CA ALA A 93 -27.84 -11.02 -4.59
C ALA A 93 -26.61 -10.72 -3.73
N LEU A 94 -25.46 -10.41 -4.34
CA LEU A 94 -24.28 -9.99 -3.59
C LEU A 94 -24.50 -8.62 -2.93
N THR A 95 -25.10 -7.68 -3.66
CA THR A 95 -25.38 -6.33 -3.16
C THR A 95 -26.37 -6.33 -1.99
N GLU A 96 -27.47 -7.08 -2.11
CA GLU A 96 -28.48 -7.27 -1.06
C GLU A 96 -27.86 -7.83 0.23
N ARG A 97 -26.93 -8.78 0.09
CA ARG A 97 -26.19 -9.36 1.22
C ARG A 97 -25.10 -8.45 1.78
N GLY A 98 -24.91 -7.25 1.23
CA GLY A 98 -23.80 -6.35 1.57
C GLY A 98 -22.42 -6.93 1.24
N ARG A 99 -22.35 -7.92 0.34
CA ARG A 99 -21.11 -8.59 -0.05
C ARG A 99 -20.45 -7.83 -1.20
N ARG A 100 -19.24 -7.33 -0.96
CA ARG A 100 -18.37 -6.69 -1.96
C ARG A 100 -17.36 -7.66 -2.59
N GLU A 101 -17.36 -8.91 -2.16
CA GLU A 101 -16.42 -9.95 -2.57
C GLU A 101 -17.18 -11.26 -2.80
N ALA A 102 -16.79 -11.99 -3.84
CA ALA A 102 -17.41 -13.26 -4.23
C ALA A 102 -16.37 -14.28 -4.69
N THR A 103 -16.56 -15.53 -4.26
CA THR A 103 -15.79 -16.66 -4.79
C THR A 103 -16.49 -17.29 -6.00
N ARG A 104 -15.74 -18.00 -6.84
CA ARG A 104 -16.30 -18.80 -7.94
C ARG A 104 -17.36 -19.79 -7.43
N ALA A 105 -17.13 -20.39 -6.25
CA ALA A 105 -18.07 -21.32 -5.63
C ALA A 105 -19.38 -20.62 -5.24
N GLU A 106 -19.29 -19.45 -4.59
CA GLU A 106 -20.49 -18.67 -4.24
C GLU A 106 -21.28 -18.22 -5.48
N ILE A 107 -20.60 -17.82 -6.55
CA ILE A 107 -21.27 -17.44 -7.82
C ILE A 107 -21.96 -18.66 -8.45
N LEU A 108 -21.34 -19.83 -8.40
CA LEU A 108 -21.95 -21.08 -8.86
C LEU A 108 -23.22 -21.39 -8.07
N ASP A 109 -23.16 -21.28 -6.74
CA ASP A 109 -24.29 -21.53 -5.84
C ASP A 109 -25.44 -20.53 -6.08
N LEU A 110 -25.12 -19.25 -6.27
CA LEU A 110 -26.11 -18.21 -6.59
C LEU A 110 -26.84 -18.48 -7.91
N LEU A 111 -26.14 -19.01 -8.91
CA LEU A 111 -26.71 -19.29 -10.22
C LEU A 111 -27.53 -20.60 -10.21
N GLY A 112 -27.18 -21.57 -9.36
CA GLY A 112 -27.82 -22.89 -9.33
C GLY A 112 -27.63 -23.67 -10.63
N GLY A 113 -26.55 -23.39 -11.35
CA GLY A 113 -26.29 -23.88 -12.71
C GLY A 113 -25.03 -24.74 -12.81
N SER A 114 -24.62 -25.05 -14.04
CA SER A 114 -23.37 -25.77 -14.29
C SER A 114 -22.15 -24.88 -14.06
N THR A 115 -21.01 -25.50 -13.78
CA THR A 115 -19.71 -24.83 -13.67
C THR A 115 -19.39 -23.99 -14.90
N LYS A 116 -19.71 -24.50 -16.09
CA LYS A 116 -19.53 -23.80 -17.37
C LYS A 116 -20.38 -22.54 -17.46
N ALA A 117 -21.64 -22.61 -17.03
CA ALA A 117 -22.53 -21.44 -17.02
C ALA A 117 -22.01 -20.36 -16.06
N ALA A 118 -21.56 -20.75 -14.85
CA ALA A 118 -20.96 -19.82 -13.91
C ALA A 118 -19.69 -19.16 -14.46
N ASP A 119 -18.80 -19.92 -15.10
CA ASP A 119 -17.59 -19.36 -15.73
C ASP A 119 -17.92 -18.36 -16.84
N HIS A 120 -18.94 -18.64 -17.67
CA HIS A 120 -19.42 -17.70 -18.67
C HIS A 120 -19.99 -16.42 -18.06
N VAL A 121 -20.77 -16.52 -16.98
CA VAL A 121 -21.31 -15.35 -16.27
C VAL A 121 -20.18 -14.53 -15.63
N ILE A 122 -19.23 -15.18 -14.98
CA ILE A 122 -18.05 -14.53 -14.38
C ILE A 122 -17.26 -13.78 -15.45
N GLU A 123 -16.95 -14.43 -16.57
CA GLU A 123 -16.17 -13.81 -17.63
C GLU A 123 -16.92 -12.63 -18.28
N SER A 124 -18.24 -12.76 -18.46
CA SER A 124 -19.06 -11.66 -18.97
C SER A 124 -19.13 -10.50 -17.98
N LEU A 125 -19.35 -10.76 -16.68
CA LEU A 125 -19.32 -9.72 -15.65
C LEU A 125 -17.97 -9.02 -15.60
N ARG A 126 -16.85 -9.74 -15.72
CA ARG A 126 -15.51 -9.15 -15.78
C ARG A 126 -15.32 -8.26 -16.99
N ARG A 127 -15.68 -8.75 -18.17
CA ARG A 127 -15.59 -8.00 -19.42
C ARG A 127 -16.45 -6.73 -19.38
N LYS A 128 -17.60 -6.77 -18.73
CA LYS A 128 -18.48 -5.62 -18.50
C LYS A 128 -18.06 -4.76 -17.31
N GLY A 129 -16.99 -5.12 -16.62
CA GLY A 129 -16.47 -4.38 -15.46
C GLY A 129 -17.33 -4.48 -14.20
N TRP A 130 -18.21 -5.47 -14.04
CA TRP A 130 -18.95 -5.68 -12.77
C TRP A 130 -18.15 -6.50 -11.76
N LEU A 131 -17.23 -7.33 -12.24
CA LEU A 131 -16.34 -8.11 -11.41
C LEU A 131 -14.89 -7.82 -11.77
N GLU A 132 -14.04 -7.75 -10.76
CA GLU A 132 -12.60 -7.68 -10.95
C GLU A 132 -11.94 -8.89 -10.29
N ARG A 133 -11.02 -9.54 -11.01
CA ARG A 133 -10.37 -10.75 -10.48
C ARG A 133 -9.27 -10.35 -9.50
N ALA A 134 -9.41 -10.73 -8.24
CA ALA A 134 -8.39 -10.48 -7.22
C ALA A 134 -7.32 -11.58 -7.22
N THR A 135 -7.76 -12.84 -7.10
CA THR A 135 -6.90 -14.03 -7.20
C THR A 135 -7.59 -15.12 -8.01
N TRP A 136 -7.05 -16.33 -8.04
CA TRP A 136 -7.69 -17.43 -8.76
C TRP A 136 -8.96 -17.87 -8.01
N GLY A 137 -10.12 -17.63 -8.63
CA GLY A 137 -11.42 -18.00 -8.04
C GLY A 137 -11.99 -16.96 -7.07
N GLU A 138 -11.33 -15.83 -6.87
CA GLU A 138 -11.81 -14.73 -6.02
C GLU A 138 -12.00 -13.46 -6.83
N TYR A 139 -13.12 -12.78 -6.60
CA TYR A 139 -13.54 -11.62 -7.36
C TYR A 139 -14.03 -10.50 -6.44
N LEU A 140 -13.70 -9.27 -6.78
CA LEU A 140 -14.27 -8.07 -6.18
C LEU A 140 -15.50 -7.64 -7.00
N LEU A 141 -16.59 -7.34 -6.31
CA LEU A 141 -17.81 -6.81 -6.90
C LEU A 141 -17.70 -5.29 -7.04
N ILE A 142 -17.64 -4.80 -8.28
CA ILE A 142 -17.61 -3.36 -8.48
C ILE A 142 -19.03 -2.80 -8.26
N PRO A 143 -19.22 -1.92 -7.26
CA PRO A 143 -20.54 -1.43 -6.89
C PRO A 143 -21.28 -0.69 -8.02
N PRO A 144 -22.61 -0.85 -8.13
CA PRO A 144 -23.44 0.01 -8.99
C PRO A 144 -23.28 1.50 -8.67
N GLU A 145 -23.04 1.84 -7.40
CA GLU A 145 -22.81 3.23 -6.94
C GLU A 145 -21.61 3.93 -7.61
N GLN A 146 -20.68 3.19 -8.22
CA GLN A 146 -19.54 3.77 -8.95
C GLN A 146 -19.90 4.25 -10.36
N GLY A 147 -21.16 4.11 -10.76
CA GLY A 147 -21.68 4.63 -12.01
C GLY A 147 -21.71 3.61 -13.14
N PRO A 148 -22.25 4.03 -14.29
CA PRO A 148 -22.55 3.17 -15.42
C PRO A 148 -21.31 2.82 -16.26
N GLU A 149 -20.18 3.51 -16.07
CA GLU A 149 -18.96 3.23 -16.83
C GLU A 149 -18.16 2.11 -16.16
N ALA A 150 -17.65 1.18 -16.97
CA ALA A 150 -16.67 0.21 -16.52
C ALA A 150 -15.32 0.91 -16.32
N LEU A 151 -15.20 1.69 -15.26
CA LEU A 151 -13.92 2.24 -14.81
C LEU A 151 -13.04 1.06 -14.42
N GLY A 152 -12.10 0.70 -15.29
CA GLY A 152 -11.05 -0.27 -14.98
C GLY A 152 -10.26 0.19 -13.75
N ASP A 153 -9.74 -0.77 -12.99
CA ASP A 153 -8.91 -0.53 -11.81
C ASP A 153 -9.63 0.17 -10.63
N SER A 154 -10.95 -0.05 -10.51
CA SER A 154 -11.83 0.69 -9.59
C SER A 154 -11.43 0.67 -8.10
N ASN A 155 -10.59 -0.28 -7.67
CA ASN A 155 -9.91 -0.23 -6.38
C ASN A 155 -8.64 -1.08 -6.33
N LEU A 156 -7.55 -0.57 -6.92
CA LEU A 156 -6.25 -1.27 -6.93
C LEU A 156 -5.73 -1.64 -5.52
N LEU A 157 -6.04 -0.83 -4.50
CA LEU A 157 -5.66 -1.15 -3.12
C LEU A 157 -6.40 -2.38 -2.61
N ALA A 158 -7.71 -2.49 -2.87
CA ALA A 158 -8.49 -3.66 -2.48
C ALA A 158 -8.01 -4.93 -3.20
N LEU A 159 -7.68 -4.86 -4.50
CA LEU A 159 -7.12 -6.00 -5.22
C LEU A 159 -5.76 -6.42 -4.68
N SER A 160 -4.86 -5.44 -4.48
CA SER A 160 -3.52 -5.69 -3.93
C SER A 160 -3.57 -6.33 -2.55
N SER A 161 -4.62 -6.00 -1.80
CA SER A 161 -4.91 -6.53 -0.47
C SER A 161 -5.17 -8.05 -0.44
N ARG A 162 -5.54 -8.65 -1.57
CA ARG A 162 -5.81 -10.09 -1.67
C ARG A 162 -4.60 -10.92 -2.12
N ILE A 163 -3.47 -10.27 -2.41
CA ILE A 163 -2.28 -10.97 -2.92
C ILE A 163 -1.56 -11.75 -1.81
N ALA A 164 -1.63 -11.27 -0.57
CA ALA A 164 -0.89 -11.83 0.55
C ALA A 164 -1.72 -11.74 1.84
N ASP A 165 -1.55 -12.72 2.72
CA ASP A 165 -2.07 -12.71 4.09
C ASP A 165 -1.04 -13.38 5.02
N PRO A 166 -0.61 -12.75 6.13
CA PRO A 166 -0.92 -11.37 6.54
C PRO A 166 -0.21 -10.33 5.66
N TYR A 167 -0.80 -9.13 5.56
CA TYR A 167 -0.25 -8.01 4.81
C TYR A 167 -0.57 -6.64 5.41
N TYR A 168 0.13 -5.60 4.96
CA TYR A 168 -0.35 -4.23 4.98
C TYR A 168 0.15 -3.46 3.74
N ILE A 169 -0.57 -2.42 3.33
CA ILE A 169 -0.12 -1.47 2.32
C ILE A 169 0.81 -0.45 2.98
N GLY A 170 2.02 -0.30 2.47
CA GLY A 170 3.09 0.48 3.10
C GLY A 170 3.80 1.48 2.19
N PHE A 171 4.90 2.05 2.70
CA PHE A 171 5.82 2.92 1.98
C PHE A 171 5.14 4.07 1.23
N SER A 172 5.53 4.36 -0.02
CA SER A 172 4.97 5.47 -0.78
C SER A 172 3.47 5.32 -1.05
N THR A 173 2.93 4.10 -1.09
CA THR A 173 1.49 3.87 -1.30
C THR A 173 0.69 4.32 -0.08
N ALA A 174 1.12 3.95 1.12
CA ALA A 174 0.51 4.46 2.36
C ALA A 174 0.74 5.96 2.52
N ALA A 175 1.92 6.45 2.13
CA ALA A 175 2.21 7.89 2.17
C ALA A 175 1.26 8.69 1.26
N ALA A 176 0.99 8.20 0.05
CA ALA A 176 0.03 8.80 -0.86
C ALA A 176 -1.39 8.77 -0.30
N HIS A 177 -1.81 7.64 0.28
CA HIS A 177 -3.12 7.51 0.92
C HIS A 177 -3.35 8.57 2.02
N TYR A 178 -2.33 8.88 2.82
CA TYR A 178 -2.43 9.92 3.85
C TYR A 178 -2.12 11.35 3.38
N GLY A 179 -1.86 11.56 2.09
CA GLY A 179 -1.48 12.86 1.54
C GLY A 179 -0.13 13.38 2.04
N LEU A 180 0.81 12.47 2.35
CA LEU A 180 2.17 12.81 2.81
C LEU A 180 3.15 13.07 1.67
N THR A 181 2.78 12.69 0.44
CA THR A 181 3.54 12.88 -0.79
C THR A 181 2.60 13.36 -1.90
N THR A 182 3.13 14.19 -2.80
CA THR A 182 2.46 14.59 -4.05
C THR A 182 2.82 13.69 -5.22
N GLN A 183 3.80 12.80 -5.07
CA GLN A 183 4.26 11.94 -6.14
C GLN A 183 3.26 10.82 -6.41
N HIS A 184 2.64 10.86 -7.58
CA HIS A 184 1.82 9.76 -8.08
C HIS A 184 2.71 8.67 -8.68
N ARG A 185 2.58 7.44 -8.18
CA ARG A 185 3.36 6.28 -8.65
C ARG A 185 2.43 5.16 -9.09
N LYS A 186 2.71 4.57 -10.25
CA LYS A 186 2.06 3.35 -10.74
C LYS A 186 2.60 2.06 -10.08
N VAL A 187 2.87 2.12 -8.78
CA VAL A 187 3.41 1.01 -7.98
C VAL A 187 2.69 0.94 -6.64
N ILE A 188 2.22 -0.25 -6.29
CA ILE A 188 1.60 -0.54 -4.99
C ILE A 188 2.53 -1.41 -4.17
N PHE A 189 2.88 -0.94 -2.98
CA PHE A 189 3.73 -1.67 -2.06
C PHE A 189 2.89 -2.47 -1.07
N VAL A 190 2.91 -3.80 -1.22
CA VAL A 190 2.32 -4.75 -0.28
C VAL A 190 3.42 -5.32 0.59
N VAL A 191 3.35 -5.08 1.90
CA VAL A 191 4.32 -5.58 2.86
C VAL A 191 3.79 -6.84 3.51
N THR A 192 4.61 -7.88 3.58
CA THR A 192 4.23 -9.16 4.21
C THR A 192 5.48 -9.89 4.74
N PRO A 193 5.38 -10.62 5.87
CA PRO A 193 6.46 -11.50 6.33
C PRO A 193 6.61 -12.75 5.45
N VAL A 194 5.59 -13.10 4.65
CA VAL A 194 5.57 -14.30 3.82
C VAL A 194 6.28 -14.06 2.49
N ARG A 195 7.21 -14.95 2.12
CA ARG A 195 7.91 -14.87 0.83
C ARG A 195 6.97 -15.22 -0.31
N LEU A 196 6.71 -14.26 -1.18
CA LEU A 196 5.88 -14.40 -2.39
C LEU A 196 6.64 -13.88 -3.61
N ARG A 197 6.26 -14.36 -4.80
CA ARG A 197 6.73 -13.78 -6.07
C ARG A 197 5.97 -12.49 -6.37
N GLU A 198 6.63 -11.53 -7.03
CA GLU A 198 6.00 -10.29 -7.50
C GLU A 198 4.87 -10.58 -8.50
N ARG A 199 3.84 -9.71 -8.53
CA ARG A 199 2.67 -9.82 -9.41
C ARG A 199 2.27 -8.45 -9.95
N GLU A 200 1.70 -8.40 -11.15
CA GLU A 200 1.09 -7.18 -11.71
C GLU A 200 -0.43 -7.18 -11.44
N VAL A 201 -1.02 -6.01 -11.16
CA VAL A 201 -2.46 -5.82 -10.92
C VAL A 201 -2.92 -4.52 -11.60
N GLY A 202 -3.80 -4.64 -12.60
CA GLY A 202 -4.21 -3.49 -13.42
C GLY A 202 -3.03 -2.89 -14.20
N GLU A 203 -3.01 -1.56 -14.36
CA GLU A 203 -1.83 -0.84 -14.87
C GLU A 203 -0.70 -0.68 -13.82
N SER A 204 -0.96 -1.03 -12.56
CA SER A 204 0.00 -0.87 -11.48
C SER A 204 0.82 -2.14 -11.23
N ARG A 205 2.11 -1.96 -11.00
CA ARG A 205 2.97 -3.06 -10.56
C ARG A 205 2.80 -3.24 -9.05
N VAL A 206 2.42 -4.44 -8.61
CA VAL A 206 2.38 -4.73 -7.18
C VAL A 206 3.73 -5.30 -6.75
N ARG A 207 4.44 -4.50 -5.96
CA ARG A 207 5.74 -4.87 -5.43
C ARG A 207 5.58 -5.43 -4.03
N ILE A 208 5.93 -6.71 -3.89
CA ILE A 208 5.95 -7.39 -2.59
C ILE A 208 7.21 -6.99 -1.84
N VAL A 209 7.03 -6.47 -0.63
CA VAL A 209 8.14 -6.13 0.27
C VAL A 209 8.17 -7.12 1.42
N ASN A 210 9.17 -8.00 1.41
CA ASN A 210 9.41 -8.86 2.55
C ASN A 210 10.07 -8.10 3.68
N LEU A 211 9.39 -8.12 4.83
CA LEU A 211 9.82 -7.45 6.04
C LEU A 211 9.96 -8.49 7.16
N ALA A 212 10.96 -8.34 8.01
CA ALA A 212 11.12 -9.22 9.18
C ALA A 212 9.91 -9.06 10.12
N GLU A 213 9.49 -10.14 10.77
CA GLU A 213 8.34 -10.14 11.69
C GLU A 213 8.47 -9.06 12.79
N SER A 214 9.69 -8.82 13.28
CA SER A 214 9.97 -7.78 14.28
C SER A 214 9.60 -6.37 13.83
N LYS A 215 9.56 -6.12 12.51
CA LYS A 215 9.20 -4.84 11.88
C LYS A 215 7.77 -4.84 11.30
N PHE A 216 7.04 -5.95 11.40
CA PHE A 216 5.69 -6.11 10.85
C PHE A 216 4.62 -5.73 11.90
N PHE A 217 4.36 -4.44 12.03
CA PHE A 217 3.38 -3.86 12.97
C PHE A 217 2.98 -2.45 12.54
N GLY A 218 2.12 -1.77 13.33
CA GLY A 218 1.80 -0.36 13.13
C GLY A 218 0.91 -0.13 11.92
N PHE A 219 -0.09 -0.99 11.76
CA PHE A 219 -1.05 -0.98 10.67
C PHE A 219 -2.45 -1.28 11.22
N GLY A 220 -3.48 -0.87 10.48
CA GLY A 220 -4.87 -1.10 10.84
C GLY A 220 -5.80 -1.10 9.62
N PRO A 221 -7.06 -1.53 9.79
CA PRO A 221 -8.04 -1.53 8.73
C PRO A 221 -8.47 -0.10 8.39
N VAL A 222 -8.55 0.18 7.08
CA VAL A 222 -9.00 1.44 6.50
C VAL A 222 -10.04 1.13 5.44
N ASP A 223 -11.12 1.91 5.40
CA ASP A 223 -12.10 1.84 4.31
C ASP A 223 -11.57 2.60 3.10
N VAL A 224 -11.40 1.88 1.99
CA VAL A 224 -11.04 2.44 0.68
C VAL A 224 -12.17 2.09 -0.26
N LEU A 225 -12.99 3.07 -0.63
CA LEU A 225 -14.10 2.90 -1.57
C LEU A 225 -15.05 1.74 -1.20
N GLY A 226 -15.33 1.56 0.10
CA GLY A 226 -16.21 0.50 0.61
C GLY A 226 -15.53 -0.86 0.80
N TYR A 227 -14.21 -0.94 0.65
CA TYR A 227 -13.41 -2.14 0.91
C TYR A 227 -12.50 -1.93 2.12
N LYS A 228 -12.45 -2.92 3.01
CA LYS A 228 -11.51 -2.92 4.14
C LYS A 228 -10.13 -3.36 3.68
N VAL A 229 -9.16 -2.47 3.78
CA VAL A 229 -7.76 -2.71 3.45
C VAL A 229 -6.88 -2.40 4.66
N VAL A 230 -5.87 -3.24 4.93
CA VAL A 230 -4.90 -2.97 5.99
C VAL A 230 -3.81 -2.03 5.47
N ILE A 231 -3.60 -0.88 6.13
CA ILE A 231 -2.60 0.14 5.75
C ILE A 231 -1.76 0.47 6.99
N SER A 232 -0.45 0.70 6.83
CA SER A 232 0.39 1.23 7.91
C SER A 232 -0.14 2.57 8.40
N ASP A 233 0.01 2.90 9.69
CA ASP A 233 -0.29 4.24 10.19
C ASP A 233 0.75 5.27 9.74
N ARG A 234 0.56 6.56 10.07
CA ARG A 234 1.43 7.65 9.58
C ARG A 234 2.84 7.53 10.16
N GLU A 235 2.94 7.19 11.44
CA GLU A 235 4.20 7.02 12.17
C GLU A 235 5.02 5.89 11.55
N LYS A 236 4.41 4.71 11.39
CA LYS A 236 5.05 3.54 10.78
C LYS A 236 5.42 3.79 9.32
N THR A 237 4.54 4.43 8.55
CA THR A 237 4.80 4.77 7.13
C THR A 237 6.05 5.63 6.99
N ALA A 238 6.16 6.70 7.77
CA ALA A 238 7.33 7.58 7.73
C ALA A 238 8.60 6.87 8.19
N ILE A 239 8.54 6.09 9.28
CA ILE A 239 9.69 5.32 9.78
C ILE A 239 10.16 4.28 8.75
N ASP A 240 9.23 3.56 8.10
CA ASP A 240 9.54 2.59 7.05
C ASP A 240 10.19 3.26 5.83
N CYS A 241 9.68 4.42 5.41
CA CYS A 241 10.26 5.22 4.34
C CYS A 241 11.69 5.68 4.67
N ILE A 242 11.99 6.01 5.93
CA ILE A 242 13.35 6.36 6.36
C ILE A 242 14.26 5.13 6.42
N ASP A 243 13.74 3.98 6.84
CA ASP A 243 14.50 2.74 6.90
C ASP A 243 14.89 2.24 5.50
N ARG A 244 13.97 2.35 4.53
CA ARG A 244 14.16 1.96 3.13
C ARG A 244 13.77 3.09 2.15
N PRO A 245 14.58 4.14 2.00
CA PRO A 245 14.25 5.32 1.19
C PRO A 245 13.93 5.03 -0.28
N ALA A 246 14.54 4.00 -0.87
CA ALA A 246 14.26 3.58 -2.24
C ALA A 246 12.78 3.19 -2.48
N LEU A 247 12.04 2.78 -1.44
CA LEU A 247 10.62 2.45 -1.52
C LEU A 247 9.72 3.68 -1.31
N ALA A 248 10.28 4.78 -0.79
CA ALA A 248 9.63 6.08 -0.69
C ALA A 248 9.78 6.91 -1.97
N GLY A 249 10.86 6.67 -2.74
CA GLY A 249 11.26 7.49 -3.89
C GLY A 249 12.64 8.13 -3.78
N GLY A 250 13.43 7.77 -2.77
CA GLY A 250 14.71 8.39 -2.45
C GLY A 250 14.72 8.99 -1.04
N VAL A 251 15.86 9.56 -0.64
CA VAL A 251 16.01 10.16 0.68
C VAL A 251 15.24 11.48 0.75
N GLY A 252 15.27 12.28 -0.31
CA GLY A 252 14.49 13.52 -0.42
C GLY A 252 13.00 13.29 -0.19
N GLU A 253 12.44 12.25 -0.80
CA GLU A 253 11.03 11.94 -0.63
C GLU A 253 10.72 11.40 0.77
N ALA A 254 11.59 10.56 1.34
CA ALA A 254 11.44 10.13 2.73
C ALA A 254 11.48 11.31 3.71
N ALA A 255 12.32 12.32 3.45
CA ALA A 255 12.38 13.55 4.24
C ALA A 255 11.10 14.38 4.11
N THR A 256 10.55 14.53 2.91
CA THR A 256 9.27 15.22 2.66
C THR A 256 8.10 14.52 3.34
N ILE A 257 8.04 13.19 3.26
CA ILE A 257 7.03 12.37 3.94
C ILE A 257 7.12 12.58 5.46
N LEU A 258 8.32 12.51 6.04
CA LEU A 258 8.52 12.78 7.47
C LEU A 258 8.08 14.20 7.84
N ALA A 259 8.51 15.21 7.08
CA ALA A 259 8.15 16.60 7.35
C ALA A 259 6.64 16.80 7.39
N THR A 260 5.92 16.24 6.41
CA THR A 260 4.47 16.35 6.31
C THR A 260 3.77 15.56 7.42
N ALA A 261 4.24 14.34 7.71
CA ALA A 261 3.65 13.47 8.73
C ALA A 261 3.87 14.01 10.14
N SER A 262 5.04 14.58 10.43
CA SER A 262 5.45 15.11 11.74
C SER A 262 4.49 16.16 12.31
N ARG A 263 3.75 16.87 11.45
CA ARG A 263 2.73 17.85 11.86
C ARG A 263 1.55 17.20 12.60
N ARG A 264 1.30 15.91 12.38
CA ARG A 264 0.18 15.14 12.92
C ARG A 264 0.64 13.86 13.64
N PHE A 265 1.92 13.74 13.95
CA PHE A 265 2.47 12.57 14.63
C PHE A 265 1.96 12.44 16.07
N ASP A 266 1.63 11.21 16.44
CA ASP A 266 1.78 10.73 17.80
C ASP A 266 3.27 10.42 18.04
N TRP A 267 3.99 11.41 18.57
CA TRP A 267 5.43 11.30 18.80
C TRP A 267 5.82 10.19 19.78
N THR A 268 4.97 9.90 20.76
CA THR A 268 5.21 8.81 21.72
C THR A 268 5.15 7.48 20.99
N ARG A 269 4.14 7.27 20.16
CA ARG A 269 4.01 6.07 19.32
C ARG A 269 5.18 5.92 18.34
N ALA A 270 5.62 7.00 17.70
CA ALA A 270 6.78 6.98 16.82
C ALA A 270 8.06 6.50 17.56
N ALA A 271 8.26 6.94 18.81
CA ALA A 271 9.36 6.43 19.64
C ALA A 271 9.17 4.96 20.06
N ASP A 272 7.96 4.54 20.43
CA ASP A 272 7.65 3.14 20.74
C ASP A 272 7.97 2.23 19.54
N TYR A 273 7.67 2.70 18.33
CA TYR A 273 7.96 1.98 17.09
C TYR A 273 9.46 1.88 16.80
N LEU A 274 10.21 2.96 17.00
CA LEU A 274 11.66 2.94 16.87
C LEU A 274 12.30 1.97 17.88
N GLU A 275 11.84 2.00 19.13
CA GLU A 275 12.29 1.10 20.20
C GLU A 275 11.97 -0.37 19.87
N ARG A 276 10.76 -0.66 19.38
CA ARG A 276 10.38 -1.99 18.92
C ARG A 276 11.24 -2.50 17.77
N ILE A 277 11.60 -1.63 16.81
CA ILE A 277 12.52 -1.97 15.72
C ILE A 277 13.95 -2.19 16.23
N ASN A 278 14.31 -1.53 17.34
CA ASN A 278 15.59 -1.63 18.02
C ASN A 278 16.81 -1.45 17.09
N SER A 279 16.80 -0.39 16.28
CA SER A 279 17.89 -0.07 15.37
C SER A 279 18.45 1.33 15.64
N GLY A 280 19.65 1.38 16.25
CA GLY A 280 20.35 2.65 16.49
C GLY A 280 20.71 3.40 15.21
N ALA A 281 20.96 2.68 14.11
CA ALA A 281 21.20 3.28 12.79
C ALA A 281 19.94 3.97 12.23
N LEU A 282 18.76 3.34 12.38
CA LEU A 282 17.49 3.96 12.01
C LEU A 282 17.16 5.17 12.90
N ALA A 283 17.38 5.05 14.22
CA ALA A 283 17.17 6.15 15.16
C ALA A 283 18.04 7.37 14.82
N ARG A 284 19.32 7.16 14.44
CA ARG A 284 20.22 8.24 13.96
C ARG A 284 19.69 8.90 12.68
N ARG A 285 19.29 8.11 11.68
CA ARG A 285 18.71 8.63 10.43
C ARG A 285 17.42 9.42 10.69
N PHE A 286 16.54 8.88 11.53
CA PHE A 286 15.29 9.54 11.92
C PHE A 286 15.55 10.86 12.65
N GLY A 287 16.41 10.86 13.67
CA GLY A 287 16.73 12.04 14.46
C GLY A 287 17.38 13.15 13.64
N TRP A 288 18.32 12.80 12.75
CA TRP A 288 18.91 13.77 11.84
C TRP A 288 17.87 14.38 10.89
N LEU A 289 16.98 13.56 10.31
CA LEU A 289 15.92 14.05 9.43
C LEU A 289 14.90 14.92 10.18
N VAL A 290 14.55 14.60 11.42
CA VAL A 290 13.71 15.45 12.29
C VAL A 290 14.33 16.84 12.46
N ASP A 291 15.64 16.91 12.71
CA ASP A 291 16.37 18.18 12.85
C ASP A 291 16.48 18.95 11.53
N HIS A 292 16.65 18.24 10.41
CA HIS A 292 16.71 18.81 9.06
C HIS A 292 15.38 19.46 8.66
N VAL A 293 14.27 18.74 8.84
CA VAL A 293 12.93 19.23 8.50
C VAL A 293 12.39 20.20 9.55
N LYS A 294 13.10 20.41 10.67
CA LYS A 294 12.69 21.26 11.81
C LYS A 294 11.32 20.85 12.37
N ALA A 295 11.10 19.54 12.50
CA ALA A 295 9.90 19.02 13.13
C ALA A 295 9.89 19.31 14.63
N ASP A 296 8.71 19.62 15.16
CA ASP A 296 8.50 19.95 16.57
C ASP A 296 8.34 18.66 17.39
N ILE A 297 9.49 18.06 17.74
CA ILE A 297 9.57 16.84 18.55
C ILE A 297 9.58 17.18 20.05
N PRO A 298 8.72 16.56 20.88
CA PRO A 298 8.75 16.77 22.33
C PRO A 298 10.11 16.36 22.93
N PRO A 299 10.67 17.14 23.89
CA PRO A 299 11.99 16.85 24.46
C PRO A 299 12.13 15.42 25.01
N ALA A 300 11.13 14.93 25.75
CA ALA A 300 11.15 13.58 26.30
C ALA A 300 11.22 12.49 25.21
N VAL A 301 10.57 12.71 24.06
CA VAL A 301 10.63 11.80 22.91
C VAL A 301 11.99 11.91 22.23
N ARG A 302 12.53 13.13 22.10
CA ARG A 302 13.88 13.35 21.56
C ARG A 302 14.94 12.58 22.36
N ASP A 303 14.85 12.59 23.68
CA ASP A 303 15.78 11.85 24.54
C ASP A 303 15.71 10.34 24.32
N ARG A 304 14.51 9.79 24.09
CA ARG A 304 14.34 8.37 23.72
C ARG A 304 15.05 8.04 22.41
N VAL A 305 14.86 8.87 21.37
CA VAL A 305 15.52 8.70 20.07
C VAL A 305 17.04 8.78 20.20
N VAL A 306 17.56 9.73 20.98
CA VAL A 306 19.00 9.90 21.22
C VAL A 306 19.59 8.69 21.96
N ARG A 307 18.90 8.19 23.00
CA ARG A 307 19.32 6.96 23.70
C ARG A 307 19.38 5.77 22.75
N LEU A 308 18.36 5.60 21.90
CA LEU A 308 18.33 4.50 20.94
C LEU A 308 19.43 4.63 19.89
N ALA A 309 19.71 5.85 19.42
CA ALA A 309 20.78 6.16 18.49
C ALA A 309 22.18 5.79 19.04
N ALA A 310 22.37 5.87 20.36
CA ALA A 310 23.63 5.50 21.02
C ALA A 310 23.99 4.01 20.86
N ASN A 311 23.02 3.14 20.57
CA ASN A 311 23.24 1.70 20.33
C ASN A 311 23.98 1.40 19.02
N SER A 312 24.24 2.40 18.17
CA SER A 312 25.05 2.27 16.96
C SER A 312 26.23 3.25 16.98
N ARG A 313 27.41 2.83 16.50
CA ARG A 313 28.63 3.66 16.51
C ARG A 313 28.71 4.66 15.36
N LYS A 314 28.28 4.25 14.16
CA LYS A 314 28.30 5.05 12.92
C LYS A 314 27.25 4.51 11.96
N THR A 315 26.69 5.38 11.13
CA THR A 315 25.77 5.02 10.06
C THR A 315 25.84 6.06 8.96
N TRP A 316 25.19 5.80 7.83
CA TRP A 316 25.02 6.73 6.73
C TRP A 316 23.54 6.93 6.40
N LEU A 317 23.25 8.00 5.66
CA LEU A 317 21.97 8.27 5.01
C LEU A 317 22.25 8.44 3.52
N GLY A 318 21.44 7.82 2.66
CA GLY A 318 21.72 7.72 1.22
C GLY A 318 22.43 6.43 0.85
N THR A 319 23.15 6.46 -0.27
CA THR A 319 23.96 5.32 -0.75
C THR A 319 25.09 5.02 0.23
N ASP A 320 25.39 3.74 0.44
CA ASP A 320 26.46 3.32 1.35
C ASP A 320 27.81 3.80 0.83
N PRO A 321 28.51 4.71 1.54
CA PRO A 321 29.78 5.27 1.08
C PRO A 321 30.90 4.23 0.99
N ALA A 322 30.74 3.06 1.64
CA ALA A 322 31.69 1.95 1.50
C ALA A 322 31.47 1.13 0.22
N ARG A 323 30.30 1.26 -0.43
CA ARG A 323 29.92 0.50 -1.64
C ARG A 323 29.82 1.36 -2.88
N ALA A 324 29.48 2.64 -2.71
CA ALA A 324 29.46 3.66 -3.73
C ALA A 324 30.29 4.84 -3.19
N HIS A 325 31.10 5.47 -4.04
CA HIS A 325 31.86 6.65 -3.62
C HIS A 325 30.94 7.74 -3.04
N GLU A 326 31.54 8.66 -2.27
CA GLU A 326 30.86 9.89 -1.87
C GLU A 326 30.26 10.57 -3.10
N VAL A 327 28.96 10.88 -3.03
CA VAL A 327 28.27 11.55 -4.13
C VAL A 327 28.74 13.01 -4.21
N ASP A 328 28.83 13.53 -5.43
CA ASP A 328 29.18 14.94 -5.60
C ASP A 328 28.15 15.84 -4.91
N GLY A 329 28.64 16.88 -4.20
CA GLY A 329 27.80 17.76 -3.40
C GLY A 329 27.20 17.15 -2.12
N ALA A 330 27.68 15.99 -1.66
CA ALA A 330 27.23 15.39 -0.41
C ALA A 330 27.27 16.37 0.78
N ILE A 331 26.29 16.26 1.67
CA ILE A 331 26.24 17.09 2.89
C ILE A 331 27.43 16.77 3.82
N GLY A 332 27.90 15.53 3.81
CA GLY A 332 29.06 15.09 4.57
C GLY A 332 28.71 14.61 5.99
N TYR A 333 29.71 14.62 6.88
CA TYR A 333 29.58 14.06 8.22
C TYR A 333 28.93 15.03 9.22
N ASP A 334 27.84 14.60 9.83
CA ASP A 334 27.20 15.27 10.96
C ASP A 334 27.73 14.72 12.29
N LYS A 335 28.41 15.58 13.07
CA LYS A 335 29.02 15.19 14.35
C LYS A 335 27.99 14.91 15.45
N THR A 336 26.87 15.63 15.45
CA THR A 336 25.81 15.50 16.47
C THR A 336 25.17 14.12 16.40
N TRP A 337 24.78 13.70 15.20
CA TRP A 337 24.14 12.40 14.96
C TRP A 337 25.14 11.30 14.58
N ARG A 338 26.44 11.60 14.50
CA ARG A 338 27.52 10.70 14.06
C ARG A 338 27.13 9.93 12.79
N LEU A 339 26.57 10.67 11.84
CA LEU A 339 25.92 10.18 10.63
C LEU A 339 26.61 10.81 9.43
N PHE A 340 27.02 9.99 8.46
CA PHE A 340 27.48 10.50 7.16
C PHE A 340 26.29 10.65 6.21
N VAL A 341 26.01 11.87 5.77
CA VAL A 341 24.88 12.16 4.89
C VAL A 341 25.38 12.18 3.45
N ASN A 342 25.31 11.02 2.80
CA ASN A 342 25.74 10.79 1.42
C ASN A 342 24.61 11.12 0.44
N VAL A 343 24.12 12.35 0.51
CA VAL A 343 22.99 12.86 -0.27
C VAL A 343 23.31 14.32 -0.62
N PRO A 344 23.13 14.76 -1.87
CA PRO A 344 23.41 16.13 -2.25
C PRO A 344 22.39 17.09 -1.62
N ARG A 345 22.81 18.33 -1.35
CA ARG A 345 21.93 19.35 -0.74
C ARG A 345 20.67 19.60 -1.57
N GLU A 346 20.81 19.54 -2.91
CA GLU A 346 19.68 19.66 -3.83
C GLU A 346 18.63 18.56 -3.64
N GLU A 347 18.95 17.34 -3.20
CA GLU A 347 17.92 16.33 -3.02
C GLU A 347 17.04 16.63 -1.80
N LEU A 348 17.58 17.32 -0.78
CA LEU A 348 16.89 17.58 0.48
C LEU A 348 16.27 18.98 0.58
N HIS A 349 16.54 19.88 -0.35
CA HIS A 349 16.14 21.30 -0.27
C HIS A 349 14.63 21.48 -0.04
N GLY A 350 13.78 20.73 -0.76
CA GLY A 350 12.33 20.86 -0.70
C GLY A 350 11.70 20.44 0.64
N SER A 351 12.43 19.67 1.45
CA SER A 351 11.99 19.21 2.77
C SER A 351 12.51 20.07 3.93
N ALA A 352 13.50 20.93 3.67
CA ALA A 352 14.17 21.71 4.70
C ALA A 352 13.20 22.65 5.42
N GLY A 353 13.08 22.51 6.74
CA GLY A 353 12.16 23.33 7.55
C GLY A 353 10.66 23.09 7.33
N LEU A 354 10.26 22.16 6.45
CA LEU A 354 8.87 21.89 6.11
C LEU A 354 8.06 21.32 7.28
N GLY A 355 8.73 20.73 8.29
CA GLY A 355 8.12 20.17 9.50
C GLY A 355 7.64 21.21 10.52
N ARG A 356 7.99 22.49 10.37
CA ARG A 356 7.53 23.54 11.30
C ARG A 356 6.00 23.68 11.24
N ARG A 357 5.34 23.68 12.40
CA ARG A 357 3.92 24.06 12.48
C ARG A 357 3.79 25.53 12.10
N LYS A 358 3.02 25.84 11.05
CA LYS A 358 2.64 27.22 10.74
C LYS A 358 1.64 27.67 11.81
N VAL A 359 2.07 28.51 12.74
CA VAL A 359 1.14 29.23 13.63
C VAL A 359 0.40 30.23 12.77
N ILE A 360 -0.86 29.95 12.43
CA ILE A 360 -1.73 30.92 11.77
C ILE A 360 -2.05 31.99 12.82
N ARG A 361 -1.39 33.14 12.74
CA ARG A 361 -1.85 34.33 13.46
C ARG A 361 -3.16 34.76 12.81
N LYS A 362 -4.30 34.51 13.47
CA LYS A 362 -5.54 35.22 13.15
C LYS A 362 -5.24 36.70 13.36
N GLN A 363 -5.16 37.48 12.28
CA GLN A 363 -5.23 38.93 12.39
C GLN A 363 -6.67 39.22 12.85
N GLY A 364 -6.76 39.84 14.03
CA GLY A 364 -8.02 40.22 14.68
C GLY A 364 -8.61 41.48 14.08
#